data_AF-A0A2P7SQB7-F1
#
_entry.id   AF-A0A2P7SQB7-F1
#
_cell.length_a   1.000
_cell.length_b   1.000
_cell.length_c   1.000
_cell.angle_alpha   90.00
_cell.angle_beta   90.00
_cell.angle_gamma   90.00
#
_symmetry.space_group_name_H-M   'P 1'
#
loop_
_entity.id
_entity.type
_entity.pdbx_description
1 polymer ?
#
loop_
_entity_poly.entity_id
_entity_poly.type
_entity_poly.pdbx_seq_one_letter_code
_entity_poly.pdbx_strand_id
1 'polypeptide(L)'
;MAGRLPPDRVPGVRHPQGACGRVGHADERRDDHLDGCDAVTRHGAIELDWGGGTHTFRLGLAEIEELEAACDMSVFLLFANMNATTPSARLKHYSETIRLGLVGGGMKPVDARLLVTRYVDDRPLHESVALAEAILLAALHRVHTTETNDAGEQTAPKSEGSTSAPSTETPS
;
A
#
# COMPACT_ATOMS: atom_id res chain seq x y z
N MET A 1 -48.79 36.57 -15.68
CA MET A 1 -49.35 36.03 -14.42
C MET A 1 -48.29 35.14 -13.82
N ALA A 2 -47.47 35.68 -12.92
CA ALA A 2 -47.66 35.59 -11.46
C ALA A 2 -47.45 34.14 -10.96
N GLY A 3 -46.50 33.82 -10.09
CA GLY A 3 -45.61 34.66 -9.32
C GLY A 3 -44.47 33.85 -8.69
N ARG A 4 -43.36 34.56 -8.49
CA ARG A 4 -42.21 34.19 -7.68
C ARG A 4 -42.55 34.56 -6.23
N LEU A 5 -42.42 33.63 -5.29
CA LEU A 5 -42.44 33.94 -3.85
C LEU A 5 -41.26 33.22 -3.17
N PRO A 6 -40.43 33.94 -2.39
CA PRO A 6 -39.31 33.39 -1.64
C PRO A 6 -39.72 33.04 -0.19
N PRO A 7 -38.91 32.28 0.55
CA PRO A 7 -38.90 32.39 2.00
C PRO A 7 -37.53 32.83 2.56
N ASP A 8 -37.60 33.99 3.22
CA ASP A 8 -37.08 34.32 4.56
C ASP A 8 -35.58 34.19 4.89
N ARG A 9 -34.96 35.36 5.01
CA ARG A 9 -33.80 35.63 5.88
C ARG A 9 -34.21 35.45 7.34
N VAL A 10 -33.48 34.61 8.08
CA VAL A 10 -33.53 34.56 9.55
C VAL A 10 -32.35 35.36 10.13
N PRO A 11 -32.53 36.22 11.16
CA PRO A 11 -31.46 37.02 11.76
C PRO A 11 -30.63 36.22 12.76
N GLY A 12 -29.42 36.73 13.01
CA GLY A 12 -28.34 36.05 13.71
C GLY A 12 -28.55 35.73 15.18
N VAL A 13 -27.73 34.79 15.65
CA VAL A 13 -27.45 34.57 17.06
C VAL A 13 -25.92 34.60 17.22
N ARG A 14 -25.43 35.61 17.93
CA ARG A 14 -24.05 35.67 18.43
C ARG A 14 -23.98 34.84 19.70
N HIS A 15 -22.99 33.96 19.81
CA HIS A 15 -22.59 33.42 21.11
C HIS A 15 -21.14 33.79 21.45
N PRO A 16 -20.87 34.00 22.74
CA PRO A 16 -19.82 34.90 23.21
C PRO A 16 -18.45 34.24 23.35
N GLN A 17 -17.43 35.10 23.23
CA GLN A 17 -16.08 34.88 23.71
C GLN A 17 -16.04 34.87 25.24
N GLY A 18 -15.22 33.98 25.79
CA GLY A 18 -14.73 34.02 27.16
C GLY A 18 -14.13 32.67 27.53
N ALA A 19 -13.05 32.53 28.29
CA ALA A 19 -12.06 33.46 28.77
C ALA A 19 -10.86 32.61 29.26
N CYS A 20 -9.72 33.29 29.38
CA CYS A 20 -8.45 32.91 29.96
C CYS A 20 -8.50 32.17 31.32
N GLY A 21 -7.56 31.23 31.49
CA GLY A 21 -7.08 30.65 32.76
C GLY A 21 -6.64 29.20 32.54
N ARG A 22 -5.55 28.64 33.06
CA ARG A 22 -4.57 29.06 34.06
C ARG A 22 -3.35 28.14 33.86
N VAL A 23 -2.15 28.69 34.05
CA VAL A 23 -0.86 27.97 34.03
C VAL A 23 -0.81 26.98 35.20
N GLY A 24 -0.47 25.72 34.90
CA GLY A 24 -0.03 24.73 35.87
C GLY A 24 1.32 24.18 35.42
N HIS A 25 2.37 24.52 36.16
CA HIS A 25 3.65 23.83 36.08
C HIS A 25 3.54 22.54 36.90
N ALA A 26 3.77 21.39 36.26
CA ALA A 26 4.20 20.18 36.95
C ALA A 26 5.23 19.49 36.04
N ASP A 27 6.47 19.51 36.51
CA ASP A 27 7.57 18.67 36.08
C ASP A 27 7.33 17.28 36.66
N GLU A 28 7.14 16.26 35.81
CA GLU A 28 7.35 14.87 36.20
C GLU A 28 7.56 13.97 34.97
N ARG A 29 8.85 13.77 34.67
CA ARG A 29 9.51 12.49 34.41
C ARG A 29 8.63 11.33 33.87
N ARG A 30 8.99 10.93 32.65
CA ARG A 30 8.95 9.57 32.08
C ARG A 30 7.57 8.96 31.86
N ASP A 31 7.11 9.09 30.62
CA ASP A 31 6.49 7.97 29.93
C ASP A 31 7.13 7.89 28.54
N ASP A 32 7.97 6.87 28.35
CA ASP A 32 8.41 6.41 27.03
C ASP A 32 7.20 5.79 26.32
N HIS A 33 6.25 6.64 25.92
CA HIS A 33 5.20 6.25 24.99
C HIS A 33 5.82 6.31 23.60
N LEU A 34 6.35 5.17 23.16
CA LEU A 34 6.51 4.91 21.74
C LEU A 34 5.12 5.03 21.13
N ASP A 35 4.82 6.22 20.62
CA ASP A 35 3.69 6.49 19.74
C ASP A 35 3.97 5.72 18.45
N GLY A 36 3.67 4.42 18.51
CA GLY A 36 3.59 3.52 17.39
C GLY A 36 2.38 3.89 16.56
N CYS A 37 2.43 5.06 15.92
CA CYS A 37 1.65 5.29 14.72
C CYS A 37 2.42 4.63 13.58
N ASP A 38 2.04 3.37 13.36
CA ASP A 38 2.41 2.48 12.27
C ASP A 38 2.48 3.20 10.91
N ALA A 39 3.60 3.85 10.63
CA ALA A 39 4.13 3.87 9.27
C ALA A 39 4.64 2.45 8.93
N VAL A 40 3.76 1.45 9.00
CA VAL A 40 4.03 0.12 8.45
C VAL A 40 4.35 0.36 6.99
N THR A 41 5.59 0.05 6.62
CA THR A 41 6.09 0.42 5.32
C THR A 41 5.23 -0.24 4.24
N ARG A 42 4.48 0.58 3.49
CA ARG A 42 3.58 0.21 2.39
C ARG A 42 4.32 -0.29 1.13
N HIS A 43 5.45 -0.97 1.33
CA HIS A 43 6.25 -1.54 0.27
C HIS A 43 5.41 -2.48 -0.58
N GLY A 44 5.44 -2.28 -1.90
CA GLY A 44 4.70 -3.10 -2.84
C GLY A 44 3.18 -2.91 -2.80
N ALA A 45 2.69 -1.86 -2.13
CA ALA A 45 1.28 -1.49 -2.17
C ALA A 45 0.98 -0.62 -3.40
N ILE A 46 -0.06 -1.01 -4.15
CA ILE A 46 -0.60 -0.27 -5.29
C ILE A 46 -2.09 -0.05 -5.10
N GLU A 47 -2.59 1.10 -5.53
CA GLU A 47 -4.03 1.39 -5.55
C GLU A 47 -4.52 1.40 -6.99
N LEU A 48 -5.57 0.66 -7.27
CA LEU A 48 -6.13 0.50 -8.61
C LEU A 48 -7.66 0.48 -8.56
N ASP A 49 -8.29 1.03 -9.59
CA ASP A 49 -9.73 0.91 -9.81
C ASP A 49 -10.03 -0.45 -10.46
N TRP A 50 -10.80 -1.29 -9.77
CA TRP A 50 -11.16 -2.62 -10.25
C TRP A 50 -12.48 -3.09 -9.64
N GLY A 51 -13.26 -3.89 -10.37
CA GLY A 51 -14.50 -4.46 -9.84
C GLY A 51 -15.57 -3.44 -9.41
N GLY A 52 -15.49 -2.20 -9.91
CA GLY A 52 -16.41 -1.11 -9.59
C GLY A 52 -16.02 -0.28 -8.36
N GLY A 53 -14.81 -0.43 -7.81
CA GLY A 53 -14.29 0.41 -6.74
C GLY A 53 -12.76 0.55 -6.77
N THR A 54 -12.24 1.43 -5.92
CA THR A 54 -10.80 1.58 -5.71
C THR A 54 -10.34 0.59 -4.64
N HIS A 55 -9.28 -0.16 -4.93
CA HIS A 55 -8.75 -1.17 -4.04
C HIS A 55 -7.24 -1.01 -3.87
N THR A 56 -6.79 -1.17 -2.63
CA THR A 56 -5.37 -1.33 -2.32
C THR A 56 -5.01 -2.80 -2.46
N PHE A 57 -3.96 -3.08 -3.23
CA PHE A 57 -3.37 -4.40 -3.37
C PHE A 57 -1.95 -4.38 -2.82
N ARG A 58 -1.59 -5.40 -2.05
CA ARG A 58 -0.25 -5.58 -1.50
C ARG A 58 -0.01 -7.05 -1.22
N LEU A 59 1.13 -7.57 -1.65
CA LEU A 59 1.64 -8.87 -1.22
C LEU A 59 2.80 -8.64 -0.26
N GLY A 60 2.55 -8.77 1.05
CA GLY A 60 3.61 -8.83 2.06
C GLY A 60 4.32 -10.19 2.03
N LEU A 61 5.34 -10.36 2.87
CA LEU A 61 6.09 -11.63 2.92
C LEU A 61 5.20 -12.81 3.30
N ALA A 62 4.27 -12.62 4.26
CA ALA A 62 3.32 -13.66 4.66
C ALA A 62 2.36 -14.02 3.51
N GLU A 63 1.85 -13.02 2.78
CA GLU A 63 0.99 -13.27 1.61
C GLU A 63 1.76 -13.94 0.46
N ILE A 64 3.05 -13.63 0.28
CA ILE A 64 3.90 -14.31 -0.71
C ILE A 64 4.09 -15.78 -0.32
N GLU A 65 4.41 -16.08 0.94
CA GLU A 65 4.55 -17.46 1.42
C GLU A 65 3.24 -18.25 1.25
N GLU A 66 2.09 -17.64 1.58
CA GLU A 66 0.78 -18.26 1.35
C GLU A 66 0.50 -18.47 -0.15
N LEU A 67 0.86 -17.50 -1.01
CA LEU A 67 0.66 -17.58 -2.46
C LEU A 67 1.50 -18.73 -3.06
N GLU A 68 2.76 -18.85 -2.67
CA GLU A 68 3.65 -19.90 -3.13
C GLU A 68 3.15 -21.28 -2.69
N ALA A 69 2.73 -21.43 -1.43
CA ALA A 69 2.15 -22.65 -0.92
C ALA A 69 0.82 -23.00 -1.63
N ALA A 70 -0.02 -22.01 -1.89
CA ALA A 70 -1.27 -22.20 -2.61
C ALA A 70 -1.00 -22.62 -4.06
N CYS A 71 -0.06 -22.00 -4.75
CA CYS A 71 0.20 -22.27 -6.17
C CYS A 71 1.14 -23.44 -6.44
N ASP A 72 1.87 -23.93 -5.42
CA ASP A 72 2.99 -24.87 -5.55
C ASP A 72 4.02 -24.37 -6.58
N MET A 73 4.32 -23.07 -6.51
CA MET A 73 5.16 -22.36 -7.47
C MET A 73 5.78 -21.14 -6.82
N SER A 74 7.08 -20.92 -7.04
CA SER A 74 7.72 -19.70 -6.55
C SER A 74 7.13 -18.45 -7.19
N VAL A 75 7.13 -17.34 -6.46
CA VAL A 75 6.59 -16.05 -6.91
C VAL A 75 7.28 -15.56 -8.19
N PHE A 76 8.58 -15.86 -8.35
CA PHE A 76 9.35 -15.53 -9.54
C PHE A 76 8.93 -16.37 -10.76
N LEU A 77 8.69 -17.67 -10.57
CA LEU A 77 8.22 -18.54 -11.65
C LEU A 77 6.77 -18.22 -12.02
N LEU A 78 5.95 -17.82 -11.04
CA LEU A 78 4.59 -17.36 -11.26
C LEU A 78 4.57 -16.10 -12.16
N PHE A 79 5.39 -15.11 -11.83
CA PHE A 79 5.54 -13.89 -12.63
C PHE A 79 6.02 -14.20 -14.05
N ALA A 80 7.08 -15.01 -14.21
CA ALA A 80 7.59 -15.40 -15.51
C ALA A 80 6.55 -16.15 -16.37
N ASN A 81 5.76 -17.04 -15.76
CA ASN A 81 4.71 -17.78 -16.46
C ASN A 81 3.53 -16.91 -16.88
N MET A 82 3.17 -15.90 -16.09
CA MET A 82 2.11 -14.95 -16.46
C MET A 82 2.56 -14.00 -17.57
N ASN A 83 3.79 -13.48 -17.48
CA ASN A 83 4.32 -12.46 -18.39
C ASN A 83 4.86 -13.02 -19.73
N ALA A 84 4.85 -14.35 -19.91
CA ALA A 84 5.30 -14.98 -21.14
C ALA A 84 4.40 -14.64 -22.34
N THR A 85 4.97 -14.60 -23.55
CA THR A 85 4.19 -14.44 -24.81
C THR A 85 3.08 -15.47 -24.97
N THR A 86 3.27 -16.66 -24.40
CA THR A 86 2.24 -17.70 -24.30
C THR A 86 2.19 -18.16 -22.86
N PRO A 87 1.32 -17.57 -22.03
CA PRO A 87 1.24 -17.90 -20.62
C PRO A 87 0.81 -19.35 -20.39
N SER A 88 1.50 -20.05 -19.49
CA SER A 88 1.13 -21.38 -18.99
C SER A 88 0.40 -21.31 -17.64
N ALA A 89 0.18 -20.10 -17.12
CA ALA A 89 -0.49 -19.88 -15.86
C ALA A 89 -1.97 -20.30 -15.93
N ARG A 90 -2.46 -20.90 -14.85
CA ARG A 90 -3.83 -21.42 -14.71
C ARG A 90 -4.69 -20.39 -13.98
N LEU A 91 -6.01 -20.49 -14.11
CA LEU A 91 -6.97 -19.64 -13.40
C LEU A 91 -6.60 -19.42 -11.92
N LYS A 92 -6.32 -20.50 -11.20
CA LYS A 92 -5.89 -20.47 -9.79
C LYS A 92 -4.74 -19.50 -9.51
N HIS A 93 -3.76 -19.41 -10.40
CA HIS A 93 -2.61 -18.54 -10.23
C HIS A 93 -3.04 -17.07 -10.19
N TYR A 94 -3.98 -16.68 -11.05
CA TYR A 94 -4.54 -15.33 -11.08
C TYR A 94 -5.48 -15.08 -9.90
N SER A 95 -6.39 -16.02 -9.62
CA SER A 95 -7.37 -15.91 -8.53
C SER A 95 -6.68 -15.75 -7.17
N GLU A 96 -5.67 -16.57 -6.87
CA GLU A 96 -4.95 -16.48 -5.58
C GLU A 96 -4.06 -15.24 -5.50
N THR A 97 -3.38 -14.84 -6.58
CA THR A 97 -2.57 -13.62 -6.61
C THR A 97 -3.43 -12.38 -6.28
N ILE A 98 -4.59 -12.25 -6.93
CA ILE A 98 -5.49 -11.11 -6.72
C ILE A 98 -6.13 -11.19 -5.32
N ARG A 99 -6.56 -12.37 -4.88
CA ARG A 99 -7.16 -12.57 -3.54
C ARG A 99 -6.19 -12.16 -2.44
N LEU A 100 -4.95 -12.66 -2.49
CA LEU A 100 -3.93 -12.37 -1.49
C LEU A 100 -3.44 -10.93 -1.58
N GLY A 101 -3.38 -10.36 -2.78
CA GLY A 101 -3.11 -8.93 -2.96
C GLY A 101 -4.16 -8.05 -2.24
N LEU A 102 -5.45 -8.37 -2.38
CA LEU A 102 -6.51 -7.64 -1.66
C LEU A 102 -6.41 -7.81 -0.14
N VAL A 103 -6.13 -9.03 0.32
CA VAL A 103 -5.99 -9.33 1.76
C VAL A 103 -4.81 -8.58 2.36
N GLY A 104 -3.63 -8.63 1.73
CA GLY A 104 -2.46 -7.89 2.19
C GLY A 104 -2.60 -6.37 2.05
N GLY A 105 -3.56 -5.90 1.25
CA GLY A 105 -4.02 -4.51 1.15
C GLY A 105 -5.07 -4.11 2.20
N GLY A 106 -5.46 -5.02 3.10
CA GLY A 106 -6.36 -4.74 4.22
C GLY A 106 -7.82 -5.19 4.02
N MET A 107 -8.16 -5.81 2.89
CA MET A 107 -9.50 -6.37 2.68
C MET A 107 -9.70 -7.65 3.50
N LYS A 108 -10.91 -7.87 4.02
CA LYS A 108 -11.24 -9.12 4.73
C LYS A 108 -11.15 -10.31 3.77
N PRO A 109 -10.60 -11.47 4.20
CA PRO A 109 -10.41 -12.63 3.31
C PRO A 109 -11.68 -13.14 2.61
N VAL A 110 -12.82 -13.12 3.32
CA VAL A 110 -14.11 -13.55 2.76
C VAL A 110 -14.57 -12.60 1.64
N ASP A 111 -14.45 -11.30 1.87
CA ASP A 111 -14.84 -10.27 0.89
C ASP A 111 -13.94 -10.32 -0.35
N ALA A 112 -12.63 -10.51 -0.15
CA ALA A 112 -11.66 -10.71 -1.24
C ALA A 112 -12.01 -11.95 -2.08
N ARG A 113 -12.36 -13.08 -1.43
CA ARG A 113 -12.76 -14.31 -2.15
C ARG A 113 -14.02 -14.09 -2.98
N LEU A 114 -15.02 -13.38 -2.45
CA LEU A 114 -16.27 -13.05 -3.15
C LEU A 114 -16.01 -12.18 -4.39
N LEU A 115 -15.17 -11.15 -4.27
CA LEU A 115 -14.80 -10.29 -5.40
C LEU A 115 -14.05 -11.06 -6.48
N VAL A 116 -13.07 -11.87 -6.08
CA VAL A 116 -12.30 -12.72 -7.02
C VAL A 116 -13.21 -13.72 -7.72
N THR A 117 -14.16 -14.34 -7.01
CA THR A 117 -15.13 -15.24 -7.66
C THR A 117 -15.88 -14.50 -8.78
N ARG A 118 -16.44 -13.33 -8.45
CA ARG A 118 -17.26 -12.54 -9.38
C ARG A 118 -16.49 -12.01 -10.58
N TYR A 119 -15.26 -11.52 -10.37
CA TYR A 119 -14.53 -10.74 -11.38
C TYR A 119 -13.37 -11.51 -12.03
N VAL A 120 -13.00 -12.66 -11.50
CA VAL A 120 -11.93 -13.53 -12.03
C VAL A 120 -12.49 -14.89 -12.41
N ASP A 121 -13.05 -15.65 -11.45
CA ASP A 121 -13.46 -17.05 -11.69
C ASP A 121 -14.62 -17.16 -12.69
N ASP A 122 -15.56 -16.21 -12.63
CA ASP A 122 -16.76 -16.18 -13.51
C ASP A 122 -16.55 -15.37 -14.80
N ARG A 123 -15.31 -14.94 -15.11
CA ARG A 123 -15.00 -14.04 -16.25
C ARG A 123 -13.90 -14.59 -17.17
N PRO A 124 -13.79 -14.08 -18.41
CA PRO A 124 -12.69 -14.44 -19.29
C PRO A 124 -11.31 -14.18 -18.65
N LEU A 125 -10.47 -15.22 -18.61
CA LEU A 125 -9.18 -15.21 -17.91
C LEU A 125 -8.27 -14.03 -18.30
N HIS A 126 -8.30 -13.63 -19.58
CA HIS A 126 -7.46 -12.56 -20.10
C HIS A 126 -7.70 -11.21 -19.40
N GLU A 127 -8.90 -10.97 -18.88
CA GLU A 127 -9.22 -9.74 -18.14
C GLU A 127 -8.46 -9.61 -16.82
N SER A 128 -8.00 -10.72 -16.24
CA SER A 128 -7.28 -10.74 -14.95
C SER A 128 -5.76 -10.68 -15.09
N VAL A 129 -5.22 -10.87 -16.29
CA VAL A 129 -3.77 -11.00 -16.53
C VAL A 129 -3.03 -9.73 -16.10
N ALA A 130 -3.44 -8.58 -16.64
CA ALA A 130 -2.76 -7.30 -16.37
C ALA A 130 -2.79 -6.93 -14.89
N LEU A 131 -3.89 -7.20 -14.18
CA LEU A 131 -4.02 -6.92 -12.76
C LEU A 131 -3.07 -7.81 -11.93
N ALA A 132 -3.07 -9.12 -12.17
CA ALA A 132 -2.20 -10.04 -11.44
C ALA A 132 -0.71 -9.74 -11.67
N GLU A 133 -0.33 -9.41 -12.91
CA GLU A 133 1.04 -8.99 -13.24
C GLU A 133 1.45 -7.72 -12.50
N ALA A 134 0.57 -6.70 -12.45
CA ALA A 134 0.84 -5.46 -11.74
C ALA A 134 1.06 -5.69 -10.23
N ILE A 135 0.24 -6.55 -9.61
CA ILE A 135 0.35 -6.91 -8.19
C ILE A 135 1.68 -7.64 -7.92
N LEU A 136 2.03 -8.63 -8.73
CA LEU A 136 3.30 -9.37 -8.59
C LEU A 136 4.50 -8.45 -8.79
N LEU A 137 4.48 -7.61 -9.82
CA LEU A 137 5.57 -6.67 -10.10
C LEU A 137 5.77 -5.69 -8.96
N ALA A 138 4.68 -5.17 -8.39
CA ALA A 138 4.72 -4.28 -7.24
C ALA A 138 5.39 -4.94 -6.03
N ALA A 139 5.02 -6.20 -5.75
CA ALA A 139 5.60 -6.99 -4.67
C ALA A 139 7.10 -7.25 -4.88
N LEU A 140 7.49 -7.67 -6.09
CA LEU A 140 8.87 -8.03 -6.43
C LEU A 140 9.82 -6.83 -6.40
N HIS A 141 9.41 -5.70 -6.96
CA HIS A 141 10.24 -4.50 -7.03
C HIS A 141 10.15 -3.64 -5.77
N ARG A 142 9.36 -4.04 -4.78
CA ARG A 142 8.95 -3.20 -3.65
C ARG A 142 8.56 -1.80 -4.16
N VAL A 143 7.77 -1.73 -5.23
CA VAL A 143 7.34 -0.44 -5.79
C VAL A 143 6.61 0.32 -4.69
N HIS A 144 7.01 1.58 -4.52
CA HIS A 144 6.27 2.52 -3.71
C HIS A 144 5.45 3.31 -4.71
N THR A 145 4.12 3.29 -4.61
CA THR A 145 3.34 4.34 -5.25
C THR A 145 3.70 5.62 -4.53
N THR A 146 4.66 6.37 -5.06
CA THR A 146 4.88 7.74 -4.64
C THR A 146 3.56 8.44 -4.92
N GLU A 147 2.85 8.85 -3.87
CA GLU A 147 1.93 9.96 -4.06
C GLU A 147 2.74 11.05 -4.76
N THR A 148 2.25 11.54 -5.89
CA THR A 148 2.88 12.67 -6.57
C THR A 148 2.73 13.90 -5.68
N ASN A 149 3.60 14.00 -4.68
CA ASN A 149 3.99 15.24 -4.06
C ASN A 149 5.35 15.56 -4.68
N ASP A 150 5.40 16.60 -5.52
CA ASP A 150 6.63 17.22 -5.99
C ASP A 150 7.55 17.49 -4.79
N ALA A 151 8.49 16.58 -4.54
CA ALA A 151 9.50 16.72 -3.50
C ALA A 151 10.85 16.63 -4.19
N GLY A 152 11.49 17.80 -4.24
CA GLY A 152 12.69 18.08 -4.99
C GLY A 152 13.83 17.09 -4.75
N GLU A 153 14.59 16.94 -5.82
CA GLU A 153 15.88 16.29 -5.93
C GLU A 153 16.77 16.59 -4.72
N GLN A 154 16.94 15.60 -3.83
CA GLN A 154 17.98 15.65 -2.81
C GLN A 154 19.27 15.15 -3.45
N THR A 155 20.12 16.10 -3.82
CA THR A 155 21.50 15.83 -4.24
C THR A 155 22.24 15.13 -3.09
N ALA A 156 22.77 13.93 -3.34
CA ALA A 156 23.62 13.24 -2.39
C ALA A 156 24.92 14.05 -2.16
N PRO A 157 25.36 14.28 -0.90
CA PRO A 157 26.66 14.87 -0.66
C PRO A 157 27.76 13.89 -1.11
N LYS A 158 28.68 14.40 -1.94
CA LYS A 158 29.90 13.69 -2.34
C LYS A 158 30.70 13.32 -1.09
N SER A 159 30.89 12.02 -0.87
CA SER A 159 31.89 11.52 0.07
C SER A 159 33.26 11.60 -0.61
N GLU A 160 34.03 12.62 -0.24
CA GLU A 160 35.49 12.64 -0.40
C GLU A 160 36.10 12.31 0.96
N GLY A 161 36.90 11.24 1.05
CA GLY A 161 37.57 10.89 2.30
C GLY A 161 38.17 9.49 2.32
N SER A 162 39.15 9.26 1.44
CA SER A 162 40.08 8.15 1.55
C SER A 162 41.05 8.39 2.72
N THR A 163 41.24 7.39 3.58
CA THR A 163 42.54 7.07 4.18
C THR A 163 42.56 5.63 4.65
N SER A 164 43.23 4.77 3.88
CA SER A 164 43.65 3.43 4.30
C SER A 164 44.61 3.53 5.49
N ALA A 165 44.49 2.61 6.45
CA ALA A 165 45.55 2.32 7.41
C ALA A 165 46.33 1.07 6.96
N PRO A 166 47.67 1.07 6.98
CA PRO A 166 48.48 -0.08 6.57
C PRO A 166 48.47 -1.16 7.66
N SER A 167 48.18 -2.41 7.28
CA SER A 167 48.34 -3.59 8.14
C SER A 167 49.82 -3.87 8.36
N THR A 168 50.27 -3.88 9.62
CA THR A 168 51.56 -4.46 10.01
C THR A 168 51.39 -5.94 10.31
N GLU A 169 52.19 -6.76 9.63
CA GLU A 169 52.44 -8.18 9.93
C GLU A 169 52.90 -8.40 11.38
N THR A 170 52.63 -9.58 11.93
CA THR A 170 53.59 -10.26 12.80
C THR A 170 53.45 -11.79 12.62
N PRO A 171 54.52 -12.51 12.23
CA PRO A 171 54.49 -13.96 12.06
C PRO A 171 54.97 -14.73 13.30
N SER A 172 54.59 -16.02 13.32
CA SER A 172 54.98 -17.16 14.18
C SER A 172 54.24 -17.32 15.51
#